data_AF-A0A1F6EH09-F1
#
_entry.id   AF-A0A1F6EH09-F1
#
_cell.length_a   1.000
_cell.length_b   1.000
_cell.length_c   1.000
_cell.angle_alpha   90.00
_cell.angle_beta   90.00
_cell.angle_gamma   90.00
#
_symmetry.space_group_name_H-M   'P 1'
#
loop_
_entity.id
_entity.type
_entity.pdbx_description
1 polymer ?
#
loop_
_entity_poly.entity_id
_entity_poly.type
_entity_poly.pdbx_seq_one_letter_code
_entity_poly.pdbx_strand_id
1 'polypeptide(L)'
;MDPRSVLSNRPADVVSHPWEHLSDILAGFIVRRYGCRKYGTHAVPVSGQRTVFVGRGGYDEHRDPALAKECEATLAAADLGVEKERGLAPFLRYTRLVDTAGLGKTFGMLGRVVELLPRVHQDSSWRTRQWAELFFEAFVAVYPRRMAYRRAYPDSHREMRRALKHAFERAVGQKHRIDNAERYVRSKIQRLFLAEPRLPFPAFSLLYCAEVIALHLRHRFRRHRQGRNIARRAVIEWLADAIRAEIGRQRIFIKAGPASLSFGNFEEACVLIDGEEFLLLLVESDEEAIHSRLFADSRSVAMVVARRSPRANLGHTRGQVQALTRRSVPSAGFVERFDDFTALVRALEQDLRGEQKSTWSELVAQSEPPGAKIWFYHHGLRALFNGARSAPDMEPTLVLNKQIVECMRLAFDDEHWRYRNEFRASCGGEPLPEPQFREEWVNPDDDDNEEGIEGTK
;
A
#
# COMPACT_ATOMS: atom_id res chain seq x y z
N MET A 1 -10.88 -41.43 -28.90
CA MET A 1 -10.22 -40.11 -28.91
C MET A 1 -10.44 -39.49 -27.54
N ASP A 2 -9.36 -39.16 -26.85
CA ASP A 2 -9.40 -38.59 -25.49
C ASP A 2 -9.86 -37.12 -25.56
N PRO A 3 -10.95 -36.71 -24.86
CA PRO A 3 -11.41 -35.31 -24.83
C PRO A 3 -10.40 -34.32 -24.23
N ARG A 4 -9.25 -34.80 -23.74
CA ARG A 4 -8.15 -33.98 -23.21
C ARG A 4 -7.27 -33.32 -24.27
N SER A 5 -7.50 -33.57 -25.56
CA SER A 5 -6.69 -32.96 -26.63
C SER A 5 -7.34 -31.68 -27.19
N VAL A 6 -6.55 -30.60 -27.24
CA VAL A 6 -6.83 -29.28 -27.87
C VAL A 6 -7.50 -28.22 -26.97
N LEU A 7 -7.31 -28.26 -25.64
CA LEU A 7 -7.27 -26.99 -24.90
C LEU A 7 -5.90 -26.35 -25.16
N SER A 8 -5.91 -25.55 -26.22
CA SER A 8 -4.81 -24.81 -26.86
C SER A 8 -3.77 -24.21 -25.88
N ASN A 9 -2.53 -24.08 -26.36
CA ASN A 9 -1.44 -23.26 -25.79
C ASN A 9 -1.76 -21.75 -25.65
N ARG A 10 -3.04 -21.37 -25.56
CA ARG A 10 -3.42 -19.98 -25.33
C ARG A 10 -3.04 -19.62 -23.89
N PRO A 11 -2.40 -18.46 -23.68
CA PRO A 11 -2.12 -17.97 -22.34
C PRO A 11 -3.43 -17.86 -21.55
N ALA A 12 -3.38 -18.16 -20.26
CA ALA A 12 -4.52 -17.95 -19.38
C ALA A 12 -4.82 -16.44 -19.28
N ASP A 13 -6.10 -16.10 -19.25
CA ASP A 13 -6.52 -14.75 -18.93
C ASP A 13 -6.28 -14.52 -17.43
N VAL A 14 -5.64 -13.40 -17.10
CA VAL A 14 -5.42 -13.01 -15.70
C VAL A 14 -6.40 -11.92 -15.34
N VAL A 15 -7.23 -12.18 -14.34
CA VAL A 15 -8.21 -11.23 -13.82
C VAL A 15 -7.77 -10.78 -12.43
N SER A 16 -7.67 -9.48 -12.25
CA SER A 16 -7.29 -8.82 -11.00
C SER A 16 -8.30 -7.72 -10.66
N HIS A 17 -8.19 -7.14 -9.46
CA HIS A 17 -9.07 -6.03 -9.08
C HIS A 17 -8.77 -4.74 -9.87
N PRO A 18 -9.73 -3.82 -10.02
CA PRO A 18 -9.58 -2.61 -10.85
C PRO A 18 -8.40 -1.71 -10.46
N TRP A 19 -7.98 -1.76 -9.20
CA TRP A 19 -6.94 -0.91 -8.62
C TRP A 19 -5.68 -1.70 -8.28
N GLU A 20 -5.14 -2.46 -9.23
CA GLU A 20 -4.00 -3.36 -9.03
C GLU A 20 -2.86 -2.76 -8.19
N HIS A 21 -2.50 -3.45 -7.11
CA HIS A 21 -1.31 -3.20 -6.35
C HIS A 21 -0.09 -3.78 -7.08
N LEU A 22 1.11 -3.50 -6.54
CA LEU A 22 2.35 -4.02 -7.11
C LEU A 22 2.37 -5.57 -7.12
N SER A 23 1.82 -6.20 -6.08
CA SER A 23 1.70 -7.66 -5.95
C SER A 23 0.81 -8.24 -7.03
N ASP A 24 -0.35 -7.65 -7.31
CA ASP A 24 -1.25 -8.11 -8.37
C ASP A 24 -0.60 -8.09 -9.75
N ILE A 25 0.02 -6.96 -10.10
CA ILE A 25 0.64 -6.79 -11.42
C ILE A 25 1.79 -7.79 -11.57
N LEU A 26 2.60 -7.96 -10.52
CA LEU A 26 3.71 -8.89 -10.55
C LEU A 26 3.23 -10.35 -10.63
N ALA A 27 2.21 -10.72 -9.86
CA ALA A 27 1.58 -12.05 -9.93
C ALA A 27 1.07 -12.33 -11.35
N GLY A 28 0.33 -11.38 -11.95
CA GLY A 28 -0.13 -11.50 -13.32
C GLY A 28 1.00 -11.61 -14.34
N PHE A 29 2.09 -10.86 -14.15
CA PHE A 29 3.29 -11.00 -14.97
C PHE A 29 3.91 -12.40 -14.86
N ILE A 30 4.04 -12.93 -13.64
CA ILE A 30 4.57 -14.28 -13.38
C ILE A 30 3.69 -15.33 -14.07
N VAL A 31 2.37 -15.26 -13.88
CA VAL A 31 1.42 -16.20 -14.49
C VAL A 31 1.50 -16.16 -16.01
N ARG A 32 1.51 -14.98 -16.64
CA ARG A 32 1.62 -14.87 -18.11
C ARG A 32 2.96 -15.38 -18.63
N ARG A 33 4.06 -15.11 -17.91
CA ARG A 33 5.42 -15.44 -18.35
C ARG A 33 5.79 -16.90 -18.13
N TYR A 34 5.34 -17.50 -17.03
CA TYR A 34 5.78 -18.83 -16.58
C TYR A 34 4.64 -19.88 -16.56
N GLY A 35 3.38 -19.44 -16.50
CA GLY A 35 2.21 -20.33 -16.36
C GLY A 35 1.91 -21.21 -17.58
N CYS A 36 2.48 -20.93 -18.75
CA CYS A 36 2.35 -21.78 -19.93
C CYS A 36 3.05 -23.15 -19.80
N ARG A 37 3.84 -23.37 -18.74
CA ARG A 37 4.50 -24.67 -18.46
C ARG A 37 3.69 -25.58 -17.55
N LYS A 38 2.92 -25.01 -16.61
CA LYS A 38 1.96 -25.65 -15.72
C LYS A 38 1.01 -24.54 -15.25
N TYR A 39 -0.28 -24.62 -15.58
CA TYR A 39 -1.25 -23.80 -14.85
C TYR A 39 -1.54 -24.56 -13.56
N GLY A 40 -1.10 -24.04 -12.42
CA GLY A 40 -1.34 -24.69 -11.13
C GLY A 40 -2.84 -24.69 -10.75
N THR A 41 -3.13 -24.97 -9.49
CA THR A 41 -4.49 -25.30 -8.99
C THR A 41 -5.52 -24.16 -9.10
N HIS A 42 -5.10 -22.97 -9.50
CA HIS A 42 -5.91 -21.75 -9.46
C HIS A 42 -6.50 -21.32 -10.81
N ALA A 43 -6.28 -22.08 -11.89
CA ALA A 43 -6.90 -21.81 -13.18
C ALA A 43 -8.33 -22.39 -13.25
N VAL A 44 -9.32 -21.52 -13.36
CA VAL A 44 -10.75 -21.89 -13.45
C VAL A 44 -11.21 -21.77 -14.92
N PRO A 45 -11.95 -22.76 -15.46
CA PRO A 45 -12.57 -22.61 -16.76
C PRO A 45 -13.74 -21.60 -16.69
N VAL A 46 -13.62 -20.48 -17.40
CA VAL A 46 -14.68 -19.46 -17.54
C VAL A 46 -14.95 -19.27 -19.03
N SER A 47 -16.17 -19.56 -19.47
CA SER A 47 -16.58 -19.39 -20.88
C SER A 47 -15.66 -20.11 -21.89
N GLY A 48 -15.10 -21.26 -21.52
CA GLY A 48 -14.17 -22.03 -22.38
C GLY A 48 -12.73 -21.50 -22.40
N GLN A 49 -12.41 -20.45 -21.65
CA GLN A 49 -11.05 -19.96 -21.43
C GLN A 49 -10.55 -20.34 -20.03
N ARG A 50 -9.23 -20.51 -19.88
CA ARG A 50 -8.61 -20.69 -18.56
C ARG A 50 -8.36 -19.31 -17.98
N THR A 51 -8.99 -19.03 -16.84
CA THR A 51 -8.85 -17.76 -16.13
C THR A 51 -8.14 -17.98 -14.81
N VAL A 52 -7.11 -17.20 -14.53
CA VAL A 52 -6.41 -17.16 -13.25
C VAL A 52 -6.79 -15.87 -12.56
N PHE A 53 -7.35 -16.00 -11.35
CA PHE A 53 -7.69 -14.85 -10.51
C PHE A 53 -6.49 -14.49 -9.63
N VAL A 54 -6.14 -13.21 -9.64
CA VAL A 54 -5.12 -12.60 -8.78
C VAL A 54 -5.86 -11.62 -7.87
N GLY A 55 -5.85 -11.87 -6.58
CA GLY A 55 -6.83 -11.33 -5.63
C GLY A 55 -8.23 -11.96 -5.78
N ARG A 56 -9.10 -11.79 -4.77
CA ARG A 56 -10.54 -12.09 -4.79
C ARG A 56 -11.04 -13.54 -5.05
N GLY A 57 -10.59 -14.62 -4.46
CA GLY A 57 -9.23 -15.11 -4.53
C GLY A 57 -9.08 -16.22 -5.58
N GLY A 58 -8.08 -16.03 -6.43
CA GLY A 58 -7.20 -17.15 -6.78
C GLY A 58 -6.02 -17.10 -5.82
N TYR A 59 -4.95 -16.44 -6.23
CA TYR A 59 -3.86 -16.03 -5.33
C TYR A 59 -4.35 -14.86 -4.48
N ASP A 60 -4.62 -15.11 -3.20
CA ASP A 60 -5.17 -14.12 -2.27
C ASP A 60 -4.81 -14.55 -0.84
N GLU A 61 -3.90 -13.81 -0.22
CA GLU A 61 -3.42 -14.08 1.14
C GLU A 61 -4.46 -13.80 2.22
N HIS A 62 -5.55 -13.09 1.91
CA HIS A 62 -6.60 -12.79 2.89
C HIS A 62 -7.51 -13.98 3.19
N ARG A 63 -7.38 -15.08 2.44
CA ARG A 63 -8.21 -16.29 2.61
C ARG A 63 -7.79 -17.19 3.75
N ASP A 64 -6.50 -17.18 4.08
CA ASP A 64 -5.93 -18.06 5.07
C ASP A 64 -4.97 -17.25 5.94
N PRO A 65 -5.23 -17.10 7.25
CA PRO A 65 -4.33 -16.42 8.17
C PRO A 65 -2.89 -16.97 8.15
N ALA A 66 -2.70 -18.25 7.81
CA ALA A 66 -1.35 -18.83 7.66
C ALA A 66 -0.55 -18.20 6.51
N LEU A 67 -1.23 -17.59 5.54
CA LEU A 67 -0.63 -16.91 4.39
C LEU A 67 -0.41 -15.40 4.63
N ALA A 68 -0.72 -14.86 5.81
CA ALA A 68 -0.61 -13.43 6.11
C ALA A 68 0.81 -12.84 5.94
N LYS A 69 1.84 -13.67 5.79
CA LYS A 69 3.23 -13.26 5.52
C LYS A 69 3.58 -13.27 4.02
N GLU A 70 2.69 -13.74 3.17
CA GLU A 70 2.83 -13.80 1.72
C GLU A 70 2.00 -12.69 1.06
N CYS A 71 2.20 -12.50 -0.24
CA CYS A 71 1.33 -11.68 -1.09
C CYS A 71 1.05 -12.42 -2.39
N GLU A 72 0.15 -11.90 -3.24
CA GLU A 72 -0.30 -12.61 -4.45
C GLU A 72 0.86 -12.99 -5.38
N ALA A 73 1.91 -12.17 -5.45
CA ALA A 73 3.09 -12.44 -6.27
C ALA A 73 3.92 -13.62 -5.77
N THR A 74 4.08 -13.77 -4.45
CA THR A 74 4.84 -14.88 -3.88
C THR A 74 4.04 -16.18 -3.91
N LEU A 75 2.73 -16.11 -3.71
CA LEU A 75 1.81 -17.24 -3.91
C LEU A 75 1.86 -17.74 -5.36
N ALA A 76 1.77 -16.84 -6.34
CA ALA A 76 1.86 -17.19 -7.76
C ALA A 76 3.22 -17.78 -8.14
N ALA A 77 4.32 -17.27 -7.57
CA ALA A 77 5.65 -17.81 -7.82
C ALA A 77 5.81 -19.23 -7.25
N ALA A 78 5.31 -19.47 -6.04
CA ALA A 78 5.39 -20.76 -5.37
C ALA A 78 4.54 -21.83 -6.08
N ASP A 79 3.30 -21.52 -6.46
CA ASP A 79 2.42 -22.47 -7.20
C ASP A 79 3.04 -22.88 -8.54
N LEU A 80 3.73 -21.96 -9.21
CA LEU A 80 4.39 -22.20 -10.49
C LEU A 80 5.82 -22.78 -10.36
N GLY A 81 6.37 -22.88 -9.15
CA GLY A 81 7.72 -23.38 -8.89
C GLY A 81 8.84 -22.51 -9.47
N VAL A 82 8.65 -21.18 -9.49
CA VAL A 82 9.59 -20.20 -10.06
C VAL A 82 10.17 -19.23 -9.03
N GLU A 83 9.94 -19.46 -7.74
CA GLU A 83 10.43 -18.62 -6.64
C GLU A 83 11.96 -18.47 -6.61
N LYS A 84 12.68 -19.47 -7.14
CA LYS A 84 14.15 -19.49 -7.22
C LYS A 84 14.71 -18.88 -8.51
N GLU A 85 13.87 -18.36 -9.41
CA GLU A 85 14.34 -17.70 -10.63
C GLU A 85 15.18 -16.48 -10.27
N ARG A 86 16.45 -16.47 -10.73
CA ARG A 86 17.47 -15.51 -10.29
C ARG A 86 17.06 -14.04 -10.48
N GLY A 87 16.31 -13.75 -11.54
CA GLY A 87 15.80 -12.40 -11.82
C GLY A 87 14.52 -12.03 -11.07
N LEU A 88 13.85 -13.01 -10.44
CA LEU A 88 12.54 -12.85 -9.80
C LEU A 88 12.64 -12.74 -8.28
N ALA A 89 13.58 -13.45 -7.63
CA ALA A 89 13.72 -13.45 -6.18
C ALA A 89 13.83 -12.03 -5.54
N PRO A 90 14.60 -11.08 -6.11
CA PRO A 90 14.64 -9.71 -5.57
C PRO A 90 13.28 -9.00 -5.63
N PHE A 91 12.49 -9.25 -6.68
CA PHE A 91 11.14 -8.70 -6.81
C PHE A 91 10.18 -9.29 -5.80
N LEU A 92 10.18 -10.61 -5.65
CA LEU A 92 9.31 -11.29 -4.70
C LEU A 92 9.54 -10.77 -3.28
N ARG A 93 10.81 -10.64 -2.87
CA ARG A 93 11.16 -10.05 -1.57
C ARG A 93 10.68 -8.62 -1.44
N TYR A 94 10.95 -7.77 -2.45
CA TYR A 94 10.57 -6.37 -2.43
C TYR A 94 9.04 -6.19 -2.37
N THR A 95 8.32 -6.84 -3.28
CA THR A 95 6.86 -6.74 -3.40
C THR A 95 6.17 -7.25 -2.14
N ARG A 96 6.62 -8.37 -1.57
CA ARG A 96 6.13 -8.87 -0.27
C ARG A 96 6.30 -7.85 0.85
N LEU A 97 7.47 -7.21 0.96
CA LEU A 97 7.71 -6.16 1.97
C LEU A 97 6.86 -4.90 1.73
N VAL A 98 6.67 -4.50 0.46
CA VAL A 98 5.81 -3.35 0.12
C VAL A 98 4.37 -3.60 0.57
N ASP A 99 3.91 -4.82 0.34
CA ASP A 99 2.55 -5.23 0.60
C ASP A 99 2.30 -5.48 2.10
N THR A 100 3.03 -6.41 2.71
CA THR A 100 2.84 -6.83 4.10
C THR A 100 3.33 -5.82 5.14
N ALA A 101 4.43 -5.10 4.87
CA ALA A 101 5.04 -4.16 5.83
C ALA A 101 4.81 -2.69 5.44
N GLY A 102 4.15 -2.43 4.31
CA GLY A 102 3.99 -1.07 3.79
C GLY A 102 5.31 -0.40 3.43
N LEU A 103 6.37 -1.17 3.18
CA LEU A 103 7.69 -0.66 2.82
C LEU A 103 7.63 0.03 1.45
N GLY A 104 8.55 0.96 1.16
CA GLY A 104 8.64 1.56 -0.18
C GLY A 104 7.42 2.42 -0.58
N LYS A 105 6.63 2.90 0.38
CA LYS A 105 5.55 3.89 0.16
C LYS A 105 6.04 5.34 0.05
N THR A 106 7.37 5.55 0.00
CA THR A 106 7.98 6.86 -0.21
C THR A 106 8.03 7.21 -1.69
N PHE A 107 7.96 8.52 -2.00
CA PHE A 107 8.16 8.98 -3.37
C PHE A 107 9.56 8.61 -3.85
N GLY A 108 9.63 8.07 -5.06
CA GLY A 108 10.87 7.55 -5.60
C GLY A 108 10.97 6.04 -5.57
N MET A 109 10.04 5.32 -4.97
CA MET A 109 10.03 3.85 -4.94
C MET A 109 8.98 3.30 -5.90
N LEU A 110 9.27 2.17 -6.54
CA LEU A 110 8.38 1.55 -7.51
C LEU A 110 6.97 1.27 -6.96
N GLY A 111 6.87 0.71 -5.75
CA GLY A 111 5.58 0.43 -5.12
C GLY A 111 4.69 1.67 -5.04
N ARG A 112 5.27 2.79 -4.59
CA ARG A 112 4.55 4.07 -4.55
C ARG A 112 4.14 4.58 -5.93
N VAL A 113 4.97 4.36 -6.95
CA VAL A 113 4.66 4.80 -8.33
C VAL A 113 3.46 4.03 -8.87
N VAL A 114 3.47 2.70 -8.72
CA VAL A 114 2.36 1.84 -9.14
C VAL A 114 1.05 2.24 -8.46
N GLU A 115 1.08 2.50 -7.16
CA GLU A 115 -0.10 2.93 -6.38
C GLU A 115 -0.68 4.27 -6.86
N LEU A 116 0.18 5.21 -7.30
CA LEU A 116 -0.25 6.55 -7.68
C LEU A 116 -0.62 6.70 -9.16
N LEU A 117 -0.05 5.88 -10.05
CA LEU A 117 -0.28 5.99 -11.49
C LEU A 117 -1.77 5.92 -11.91
N PRO A 118 -2.63 5.06 -11.30
CA PRO A 118 -4.06 5.06 -11.59
C PRO A 118 -4.75 6.42 -11.37
N ARG A 119 -4.19 7.30 -10.51
CA ARG A 119 -4.74 8.65 -10.29
C ARG A 119 -4.52 9.59 -11.48
N VAL A 120 -3.47 9.34 -12.27
CA VAL A 120 -3.17 10.10 -13.50
C VAL A 120 -4.00 9.60 -14.67
N HIS A 121 -4.28 8.28 -14.67
CA HIS A 121 -4.87 7.54 -15.78
C HIS A 121 -6.13 6.82 -15.31
N GLN A 122 -7.12 7.57 -14.80
CA GLN A 122 -8.33 7.00 -14.19
C GLN A 122 -9.07 6.03 -15.13
N ASP A 123 -9.06 6.31 -16.44
CA ASP A 123 -9.68 5.47 -17.47
C ASP A 123 -8.69 4.53 -18.17
N SER A 124 -7.48 4.38 -17.65
CA SER A 124 -6.38 3.68 -18.34
C SER A 124 -5.49 2.91 -17.37
N SER A 125 -6.11 2.05 -16.55
CA SER A 125 -5.41 1.08 -15.69
C SER A 125 -4.39 0.24 -16.48
N TRP A 126 -4.67 -0.05 -17.76
CA TRP A 126 -3.75 -0.73 -18.68
C TRP A 126 -2.38 -0.06 -18.78
N ARG A 127 -2.31 1.27 -18.65
CA ARG A 127 -1.06 2.04 -18.74
C ARG A 127 -0.20 1.87 -17.51
N THR A 128 -0.80 1.82 -16.31
CA THR A 128 -0.09 1.48 -15.06
C THR A 128 0.53 0.09 -15.17
N ARG A 129 -0.28 -0.89 -15.59
CA ARG A 129 0.16 -2.27 -15.82
C ARG A 129 1.29 -2.35 -16.84
N GLN A 130 1.13 -1.73 -18.01
CA GLN A 130 2.14 -1.70 -19.06
C GLN A 130 3.48 -1.14 -18.56
N TRP A 131 3.44 -0.07 -17.77
CA TRP A 131 4.64 0.56 -17.23
C TRP A 131 5.36 -0.30 -16.19
N ALA A 132 4.60 -0.96 -15.31
CA ALA A 132 5.16 -1.88 -14.33
C ALA A 132 5.73 -3.14 -15.02
N GLU A 133 5.00 -3.72 -15.97
CA GLU A 133 5.45 -4.89 -16.74
C GLU A 133 6.70 -4.60 -17.56
N LEU A 134 6.77 -3.44 -18.22
CA LEU A 134 7.99 -3.03 -18.93
C LEU A 134 9.21 -3.00 -17.99
N PHE A 135 9.02 -2.53 -16.76
CA PHE A 135 10.08 -2.57 -15.77
C PHE A 135 10.45 -4.00 -15.38
N PHE A 136 9.48 -4.88 -15.12
CA PHE A 136 9.73 -6.27 -14.76
C PHE A 136 10.49 -7.02 -15.87
N GLU A 137 10.04 -6.87 -17.12
CA GLU A 137 10.71 -7.43 -18.29
C GLU A 137 12.15 -6.92 -18.40
N ALA A 138 12.34 -5.60 -18.27
CA ALA A 138 13.64 -4.98 -18.35
C ALA A 138 14.57 -5.49 -17.24
N PHE A 139 14.08 -5.56 -16.00
CA PHE A 139 14.87 -6.03 -14.87
C PHE A 139 15.26 -7.50 -15.02
N VAL A 140 14.33 -8.40 -15.35
CA VAL A 140 14.64 -9.82 -15.56
C VAL A 140 15.70 -10.00 -16.66
N ALA A 141 15.63 -9.20 -17.73
CA ALA A 141 16.60 -9.25 -18.82
C ALA A 141 17.97 -8.65 -18.46
N VAL A 142 18.00 -7.58 -17.65
CA VAL A 142 19.21 -6.83 -17.30
C VAL A 142 19.93 -7.46 -16.11
N TYR A 143 19.21 -7.95 -15.11
CA TYR A 143 19.75 -8.35 -13.81
C TYR A 143 20.93 -9.35 -13.91
N PRO A 144 20.84 -10.45 -14.68
CA PRO A 144 21.97 -11.38 -14.84
C PRO A 144 23.18 -10.79 -15.58
N ARG A 145 22.99 -9.70 -16.33
CA ARG A 145 23.98 -9.09 -17.23
C ARG A 145 24.31 -7.65 -16.85
N ARG A 146 23.90 -7.20 -15.66
CA ARG A 146 23.91 -5.78 -15.28
C ARG A 146 25.30 -5.17 -15.41
N MET A 147 26.33 -5.88 -14.97
CA MET A 147 27.72 -5.41 -15.08
C MET A 147 28.17 -5.28 -16.53
N ALA A 148 27.82 -6.23 -17.40
CA ALA A 148 28.11 -6.14 -18.82
C ALA A 148 27.39 -4.94 -19.48
N TYR A 149 26.15 -4.69 -19.11
CA TYR A 149 25.39 -3.55 -19.62
C TYR A 149 25.93 -2.21 -19.13
N ARG A 150 26.33 -2.11 -17.86
CA ARG A 150 26.97 -0.89 -17.34
C ARG A 150 28.29 -0.59 -18.05
N ARG A 151 29.11 -1.62 -18.32
CA ARG A 151 30.32 -1.47 -19.14
C ARG A 151 30.03 -1.03 -20.56
N ALA A 152 28.97 -1.56 -21.18
CA ALA A 152 28.56 -1.19 -22.53
C ALA A 152 27.93 0.21 -22.63
N TYR A 153 27.38 0.73 -21.53
CA TYR A 153 26.67 2.01 -21.47
C TYR A 153 27.07 2.82 -20.22
N PRO A 154 28.34 3.27 -20.12
CA PRO A 154 28.86 3.92 -18.91
C PRO A 154 28.17 5.26 -18.59
N ASP A 155 27.67 5.95 -19.61
CA ASP A 155 26.95 7.23 -19.46
C ASP A 155 25.47 7.09 -19.10
N SER A 156 24.95 5.86 -18.99
CA SER A 156 23.52 5.60 -18.75
C SER A 156 23.00 6.36 -17.53
N HIS A 157 23.74 6.38 -16.44
CA HIS A 157 23.36 7.08 -15.21
C HIS A 157 23.21 8.59 -15.39
N ARG A 158 24.21 9.24 -16.01
CA ARG A 158 24.18 10.67 -16.33
C ARG A 158 23.00 11.00 -17.25
N GLU A 159 22.73 10.14 -18.21
CA GLU A 159 21.58 10.29 -19.11
C GLU A 159 20.24 10.10 -18.41
N MET A 160 20.14 9.19 -17.43
CA MET A 160 18.92 9.03 -16.63
C MET A 160 18.65 10.24 -15.76
N ARG A 161 19.69 10.86 -15.18
CA ARG A 161 19.54 12.14 -14.46
C ARG A 161 19.01 13.25 -15.38
N ARG A 162 19.50 13.33 -16.62
CA ARG A 162 18.98 14.26 -17.64
C ARG A 162 17.54 13.93 -18.04
N ALA A 163 17.20 12.65 -18.18
CA ALA A 163 15.85 12.20 -18.50
C ALA A 163 14.86 12.56 -17.38
N LEU A 164 15.26 12.40 -16.12
CA LEU A 164 14.44 12.80 -14.97
C LEU A 164 14.18 14.30 -14.93
N LYS A 165 15.20 15.12 -15.19
CA LYS A 165 15.03 16.58 -15.33
C LYS A 165 14.01 16.92 -16.41
N HIS A 166 14.15 16.33 -17.60
CA HIS A 166 13.22 16.58 -18.72
C HIS A 166 11.81 16.05 -18.42
N ALA A 167 11.70 14.89 -17.78
CA ALA A 167 10.42 14.34 -17.35
C ALA A 167 9.70 15.27 -16.36
N PHE A 168 10.45 15.88 -15.43
CA PHE A 168 9.91 16.88 -14.52
C PHE A 168 9.43 18.12 -15.26
N GLU A 169 10.23 18.70 -16.16
CA GLU A 169 9.83 19.84 -16.99
C GLU A 169 8.54 19.53 -17.78
N ARG A 170 8.44 18.32 -18.34
CA ARG A 170 7.26 17.83 -19.05
C ARG A 170 6.06 17.56 -18.13
N ALA A 171 6.27 17.24 -16.86
CA ALA A 171 5.20 17.03 -15.89
C ALA A 171 4.62 18.36 -15.39
N VAL A 172 5.45 19.39 -15.24
CA VAL A 172 5.10 20.70 -14.69
C VAL A 172 4.50 21.66 -15.72
N GLY A 173 4.77 21.49 -17.01
CA GLY A 173 4.36 22.42 -18.08
C GLY A 173 2.86 22.67 -18.29
N GLN A 174 1.97 22.16 -17.44
CA GLN A 174 0.54 22.46 -17.45
C GLN A 174 0.21 23.53 -16.40
N LYS A 175 0.16 24.80 -16.84
CA LYS A 175 -0.27 25.97 -16.05
C LYS A 175 -1.62 25.66 -15.40
N HIS A 176 -1.71 25.58 -14.07
CA HIS A 176 -2.77 26.15 -13.21
C HIS A 176 -2.38 25.92 -11.71
N ARG A 177 -1.79 26.95 -11.07
CA ARG A 177 -1.55 27.13 -9.61
C ARG A 177 -1.17 25.86 -8.80
N ILE A 178 0.12 25.48 -8.81
CA ILE A 178 0.65 24.30 -8.08
C ILE A 178 2.03 24.54 -7.47
N ASP A 179 2.46 25.79 -7.35
CA ASP A 179 3.87 26.11 -7.10
C ASP A 179 4.44 25.44 -5.84
N ASN A 180 3.61 25.25 -4.80
CA ASN A 180 4.02 24.56 -3.57
C ASN A 180 4.21 23.05 -3.74
N ALA A 181 3.29 22.36 -4.42
CA ALA A 181 3.41 20.92 -4.66
C ALA A 181 4.59 20.63 -5.59
N GLU A 182 4.77 21.45 -6.62
CA GLU A 182 5.89 21.35 -7.55
C GLU A 182 7.23 21.61 -6.85
N ARG A 183 7.31 22.66 -6.01
CA ARG A 183 8.51 22.96 -5.21
C ARG A 183 8.86 21.81 -4.28
N TYR A 184 7.85 21.18 -3.67
CA TYR A 184 8.04 20.03 -2.81
C TYR A 184 8.52 18.79 -3.58
N VAL A 185 7.91 18.45 -4.71
CA VAL A 185 8.37 17.32 -5.55
C VAL A 185 9.79 17.58 -6.08
N ARG A 186 10.10 18.82 -6.47
CA ARG A 186 11.45 19.21 -6.90
C ARG A 186 12.49 18.97 -5.80
N SER A 187 12.21 19.34 -4.55
CA SER A 187 13.15 19.12 -3.45
C SER A 187 13.37 17.62 -3.18
N LYS A 188 12.33 16.79 -3.33
CA LYS A 188 12.46 15.32 -3.25
C LYS A 188 13.29 14.73 -4.39
N ILE A 189 13.08 15.19 -5.62
CA ILE A 189 13.90 14.78 -6.77
C ILE A 189 15.37 15.15 -6.54
N GLN A 190 15.64 16.33 -5.99
CA GLN A 190 17.00 16.73 -5.60
C GLN A 190 17.61 15.77 -4.59
N ARG A 191 16.86 15.37 -3.55
CA ARG A 191 17.34 14.38 -2.58
C ARG A 191 17.59 13.02 -3.22
N LEU A 192 16.76 12.57 -4.16
CA LEU A 192 17.00 11.31 -4.89
C LEU A 192 18.33 11.33 -5.66
N PHE A 193 18.77 12.49 -6.15
CA PHE A 193 20.11 12.60 -6.76
C PHE A 193 21.26 12.44 -5.77
N LEU A 194 21.02 12.68 -4.48
CA LEU A 194 22.03 12.68 -3.41
C LEU A 194 21.99 11.42 -2.54
N ALA A 195 20.83 10.78 -2.41
CA ALA A 195 20.58 9.68 -1.47
C ALA A 195 20.91 8.27 -2.03
N GLU A 196 21.27 8.17 -3.31
CA GLU A 196 21.46 6.89 -4.01
C GLU A 196 22.42 5.88 -3.34
N PRO A 197 23.49 6.27 -2.62
CA PRO A 197 24.37 5.32 -1.93
C PRO A 197 23.84 4.81 -0.58
N ARG A 198 22.77 5.41 -0.01
CA ARG A 198 22.39 5.25 1.41
C ARG A 198 20.99 4.69 1.63
N LEU A 199 20.34 4.14 0.61
CA LEU A 199 19.02 3.54 0.80
C LEU A 199 19.19 2.09 1.27
N PRO A 200 18.47 1.66 2.32
CA PRO A 200 18.58 0.31 2.89
C PRO A 200 18.19 -0.80 1.89
N PHE A 201 17.61 -0.42 0.74
CA PHE A 201 17.35 -1.30 -0.40
C PHE A 201 17.86 -0.66 -1.70
N PRO A 202 18.98 -1.13 -2.26
CA PRO A 202 19.60 -0.49 -3.43
C PRO A 202 18.86 -0.73 -4.78
N ALA A 203 17.64 -1.28 -4.82
CA ALA A 203 17.18 -1.99 -6.02
C ALA A 203 15.89 -1.50 -6.72
N PHE A 204 15.09 -0.56 -6.21
CA PHE A 204 13.83 -0.20 -6.91
C PHE A 204 13.45 1.29 -6.84
N SER A 205 14.45 2.18 -6.82
CA SER A 205 14.21 3.61 -6.94
C SER A 205 13.75 4.00 -8.35
N LEU A 206 13.10 5.16 -8.51
CA LEU A 206 12.68 5.72 -9.79
C LEU A 206 13.86 5.83 -10.77
N LEU A 207 15.01 6.31 -10.28
CA LEU A 207 16.21 6.48 -11.09
C LEU A 207 16.77 5.12 -11.52
N TYR A 208 16.80 4.15 -10.60
CA TYR A 208 17.24 2.80 -10.91
C TYR A 208 16.29 2.10 -11.90
N CYS A 209 14.98 2.22 -11.71
CA CYS A 209 13.98 1.66 -12.61
C CYS A 209 14.14 2.24 -14.03
N ALA A 210 14.33 3.57 -14.13
CA ALA A 210 14.62 4.24 -15.38
C ALA A 210 15.92 3.74 -16.03
N GLU A 211 17.00 3.57 -15.27
CA GLU A 211 18.28 3.02 -15.75
C GLU A 211 18.06 1.62 -16.35
N VAL A 212 17.38 0.73 -15.63
CA VAL A 212 17.09 -0.64 -16.07
C VAL A 212 16.26 -0.66 -17.36
N ILE A 213 15.18 0.13 -17.43
CA ILE A 213 14.36 0.25 -18.65
C ILE A 213 15.22 0.76 -19.81
N ALA A 214 16.02 1.80 -19.59
CA ALA A 214 16.89 2.36 -20.62
C ALA A 214 17.91 1.34 -21.14
N LEU A 215 18.58 0.62 -20.25
CA LEU A 215 19.56 -0.41 -20.61
C LEU A 215 18.90 -1.52 -21.44
N HIS A 216 17.73 -2.01 -21.01
CA HIS A 216 16.97 -3.03 -21.73
C HIS A 216 16.59 -2.56 -23.15
N LEU A 217 15.94 -1.40 -23.27
CA LEU A 217 15.47 -0.89 -24.56
C LEU A 217 16.64 -0.54 -25.50
N ARG A 218 17.73 0.03 -24.97
CA ARG A 218 18.93 0.32 -25.78
C ARG A 218 19.58 -0.94 -26.31
N HIS A 219 19.65 -1.99 -25.50
CA HIS A 219 20.16 -3.26 -25.95
C HIS A 219 19.27 -3.85 -27.06
N ARG A 220 17.95 -3.86 -26.84
CA ARG A 220 16.95 -4.34 -27.82
C ARG A 220 17.05 -3.59 -29.14
N PHE A 221 17.28 -2.28 -29.11
CA PHE A 221 17.36 -1.43 -30.29
C PHE A 221 18.79 -1.01 -30.70
N ARG A 222 19.82 -1.75 -30.28
CA ARG A 222 21.23 -1.35 -30.47
C ARG A 222 21.62 -1.06 -31.92
N ARG A 223 20.94 -1.69 -32.89
CA ARG A 223 21.20 -1.55 -34.33
C ARG A 223 20.43 -0.40 -35.00
N HIS A 224 19.55 0.29 -34.27
CA HIS A 224 18.66 1.31 -34.83
C HIS A 224 18.82 2.65 -34.10
N ARG A 225 19.32 3.68 -34.78
CA ARG A 225 19.45 5.04 -34.22
C ARG A 225 18.10 5.56 -33.70
N GLN A 226 17.02 5.33 -34.45
CA GLN A 226 15.65 5.70 -34.05
C GLN A 226 15.23 4.99 -32.76
N GLY A 227 15.66 3.75 -32.53
CA GLY A 227 15.30 3.01 -31.34
C GLY A 227 15.95 3.51 -30.05
N ARG A 228 17.12 4.17 -30.12
CA ARG A 228 17.68 4.91 -28.97
C ARG A 228 16.81 6.10 -28.56
N ASN A 229 16.23 6.80 -29.55
CA ASN A 229 15.30 7.89 -29.29
C ASN A 229 13.98 7.38 -28.71
N ILE A 230 13.48 6.24 -29.20
CA ILE A 230 12.29 5.56 -28.65
C ILE A 230 12.54 5.18 -27.18
N ALA A 231 13.67 4.54 -26.88
CA ALA A 231 14.04 4.17 -25.50
C ALA A 231 14.07 5.39 -24.57
N ARG A 232 14.72 6.47 -25.01
CA ARG A 232 14.79 7.72 -24.24
C ARG A 232 13.40 8.32 -24.03
N ARG A 233 12.56 8.36 -25.06
CA ARG A 233 11.20 8.90 -24.98
C ARG A 233 10.33 8.09 -24.01
N ALA A 234 10.38 6.76 -24.09
CA ALA A 234 9.65 5.86 -23.20
C ALA A 234 10.02 6.10 -21.73
N VAL A 235 11.32 6.19 -21.42
CA VAL A 235 11.79 6.49 -20.06
C VAL A 235 11.33 7.87 -19.59
N ILE A 236 11.40 8.90 -20.43
CA ILE A 236 10.91 10.24 -20.10
C ILE A 236 9.40 10.22 -19.83
N GLU A 237 8.63 9.48 -20.63
CA GLU A 237 7.17 9.36 -20.47
C GLU A 237 6.80 8.62 -19.20
N TRP A 238 7.45 7.50 -18.92
CA TRP A 238 7.30 6.74 -17.68
C TRP A 238 7.60 7.61 -16.45
N LEU A 239 8.74 8.30 -16.44
CA LEU A 239 9.13 9.21 -15.35
C LEU A 239 8.16 10.39 -15.21
N ALA A 240 7.69 10.96 -16.32
CA ALA A 240 6.76 12.09 -16.29
C ALA A 240 5.41 11.69 -15.70
N ASP A 241 4.90 10.50 -16.05
CA ASP A 241 3.67 9.96 -15.47
C ASP A 241 3.81 9.75 -13.95
N ALA A 242 4.93 9.17 -13.50
CA ALA A 242 5.22 9.00 -12.08
C ALA A 242 5.30 10.33 -11.32
N ILE A 243 5.94 11.34 -11.90
CA ILE A 243 6.04 12.69 -11.31
C ILE A 243 4.67 13.37 -11.25
N ARG A 244 3.86 13.28 -12.33
CA ARG A 244 2.49 13.83 -12.33
C ARG A 244 1.63 13.19 -11.25
N ALA A 245 1.78 11.87 -11.05
CA ALA A 245 1.05 11.15 -10.02
C ALA A 245 1.36 11.67 -8.61
N GLU A 246 2.65 11.89 -8.30
CA GLU A 246 3.04 12.48 -7.02
C GLU A 246 2.60 13.95 -6.90
N ILE A 247 2.73 14.76 -7.96
CA ILE A 247 2.22 16.15 -7.94
C ILE A 247 0.72 16.15 -7.63
N GLY A 248 -0.07 15.31 -8.31
CA GLY A 248 -1.51 15.18 -8.07
C GLY A 248 -1.81 14.81 -6.62
N ARG A 249 -1.07 13.86 -6.05
CA ARG A 249 -1.20 13.51 -4.63
C ARG A 249 -0.83 14.64 -3.69
N GLN A 250 0.28 15.33 -3.94
CA GLN A 250 0.73 16.46 -3.12
C GLN A 250 -0.28 17.61 -3.19
N ARG A 251 -0.95 17.80 -4.33
CA ARG A 251 -2.05 18.77 -4.45
C ARG A 251 -3.19 18.44 -3.52
N ILE A 252 -3.64 17.19 -3.47
CA ILE A 252 -4.69 16.73 -2.55
C ILE A 252 -4.26 17.03 -1.10
N PHE A 253 -3.02 16.65 -0.75
CA PHE A 253 -2.45 16.91 0.58
C PHE A 253 -2.35 18.40 0.95
N ILE A 254 -1.92 19.26 0.02
CA ILE A 254 -1.80 20.71 0.25
C ILE A 254 -3.17 21.39 0.26
N LYS A 255 -4.10 20.94 -0.59
CA LYS A 255 -5.48 21.44 -0.64
C LYS A 255 -6.22 21.14 0.66
N ALA A 256 -5.94 19.99 1.27
CA ALA A 256 -6.35 19.68 2.64
C ALA A 256 -5.66 20.57 3.70
N GLY A 257 -5.14 21.75 3.35
CA GLY A 257 -4.24 22.58 4.16
C GLY A 257 -4.82 23.03 5.51
N PRO A 258 -4.17 23.97 6.23
CA PRO A 258 -4.56 24.36 7.59
C PRO A 258 -6.03 24.75 7.75
N ALA A 259 -6.65 25.20 6.66
CA ALA A 259 -8.07 25.52 6.57
C ALA A 259 -8.98 24.33 6.95
N SER A 260 -8.60 23.07 6.75
CA SER A 260 -9.44 21.95 7.16
C SER A 260 -9.61 21.81 8.68
N LEU A 261 -8.71 22.42 9.48
CA LEU A 261 -8.88 22.55 10.93
C LEU A 261 -9.81 23.71 11.31
N SER A 262 -9.97 24.70 10.44
CA SER A 262 -10.85 25.86 10.69
C SER A 262 -12.24 25.77 10.06
N PHE A 263 -12.53 24.72 9.27
CA PHE A 263 -13.79 24.60 8.52
C PHE A 263 -14.59 23.30 8.76
N GLY A 264 -14.20 22.43 9.70
CA GLY A 264 -14.88 21.15 9.93
C GLY A 264 -15.55 21.04 11.31
N ASN A 265 -16.70 20.38 11.36
CA ASN A 265 -17.18 19.74 12.59
C ASN A 265 -16.20 18.61 12.91
N PHE A 266 -15.26 18.85 13.82
CA PHE A 266 -14.46 17.78 14.40
C PHE A 266 -14.87 17.57 15.85
N GLU A 267 -14.89 16.31 16.27
CA GLU A 267 -15.06 15.93 17.65
C GLU A 267 -13.70 15.45 18.17
N GLU A 268 -13.30 15.99 19.31
CA GLU A 268 -12.02 15.65 19.96
C GLU A 268 -12.27 14.73 21.17
N ALA A 269 -11.39 13.76 21.33
CA ALA A 269 -11.23 13.02 22.57
C ALA A 269 -9.77 13.12 23.00
N CYS A 270 -9.53 13.84 24.10
CA CYS A 270 -8.28 13.76 24.84
C CYS A 270 -8.34 12.51 25.72
N VAL A 271 -7.30 11.68 25.63
CA VAL A 271 -7.18 10.45 26.40
C VAL A 271 -5.79 10.39 27.02
N LEU A 272 -5.69 9.77 28.19
CA LEU A 272 -4.41 9.45 28.80
C LEU A 272 -4.06 8.01 28.41
N ILE A 273 -2.88 7.84 27.83
CA ILE A 273 -2.30 6.53 27.55
C ILE A 273 -0.94 6.51 28.24
N ASP A 274 -0.82 5.68 29.26
CA ASP A 274 0.40 5.55 30.05
C ASP A 274 0.83 6.89 30.69
N GLY A 275 -0.16 7.69 31.11
CA GLY A 275 0.06 9.01 31.69
C GLY A 275 0.43 10.13 30.70
N GLU A 276 0.57 9.83 29.40
CA GLU A 276 0.73 10.83 28.35
C GLU A 276 -0.62 11.19 27.72
N GLU A 277 -0.85 12.48 27.46
CA GLU A 277 -2.06 12.95 26.79
C GLU A 277 -1.95 12.80 25.27
N PHE A 278 -2.89 12.04 24.71
CA PHE A 278 -3.03 11.88 23.26
C PHE A 278 -4.34 12.49 22.78
N LEU A 279 -4.28 13.07 21.59
CA LEU A 279 -5.44 13.63 20.93
C LEU A 279 -5.96 12.63 19.89
N LEU A 280 -7.23 12.25 20.02
CA LEU A 280 -7.95 11.46 19.03
C LEU A 280 -8.99 12.36 18.36
N LEU A 281 -9.03 12.34 17.02
CA LEU A 281 -9.89 13.23 16.24
C LEU A 281 -10.91 12.43 15.44
N LEU A 282 -12.19 12.78 15.52
CA LEU A 282 -13.19 12.43 14.52
C LEU A 282 -13.44 13.64 13.63
N VAL A 283 -13.33 13.48 12.32
CA VAL A 283 -13.48 14.56 11.35
C VAL A 283 -14.43 14.15 10.25
N GLU A 284 -15.41 14.99 9.96
CA GLU A 284 -16.23 14.85 8.75
C GLU A 284 -15.54 15.52 7.57
N SER A 285 -15.10 14.73 6.59
CA SER A 285 -14.44 15.25 5.41
C SER A 285 -14.49 14.27 4.24
N ASP A 286 -14.78 14.82 3.06
CA ASP A 286 -14.62 14.11 1.78
C ASP A 286 -13.18 14.19 1.24
N GLU A 287 -12.29 14.93 1.90
CA GLU A 287 -10.92 15.13 1.44
C GLU A 287 -10.04 13.94 1.81
N GLU A 288 -9.59 13.19 0.80
CA GLU A 288 -8.90 11.90 0.98
C GLU A 288 -7.62 12.03 1.82
N ALA A 289 -6.94 13.18 1.76
CA ALA A 289 -5.68 13.40 2.46
C ALA A 289 -5.83 14.01 3.86
N ILE A 290 -7.04 14.18 4.38
CA ILE A 290 -7.28 14.86 5.67
C ILE A 290 -6.50 14.21 6.82
N HIS A 291 -6.54 12.89 6.94
CA HIS A 291 -5.82 12.13 7.97
C HIS A 291 -4.30 12.33 7.86
N SER A 292 -3.76 12.25 6.63
CA SER A 292 -2.34 12.41 6.38
C SER A 292 -1.87 13.81 6.78
N ARG A 293 -2.72 14.82 6.55
CA ARG A 293 -2.44 16.19 6.94
C ARG A 293 -2.47 16.35 8.46
N LEU A 294 -3.52 15.88 9.12
CA LEU A 294 -3.65 15.99 10.58
C LEU A 294 -2.48 15.33 11.31
N PHE A 295 -2.03 14.17 10.83
CA PHE A 295 -0.82 13.54 11.38
C PHE A 295 0.47 14.31 11.12
N ALA A 296 0.56 15.03 10.02
CA ALA A 296 1.72 15.85 9.69
C ALA A 296 1.76 17.16 10.50
N ASP A 297 0.59 17.74 10.82
CA ASP A 297 0.47 19.07 11.42
C ASP A 297 0.60 19.06 12.94
N SER A 298 0.21 17.98 13.60
CA SER A 298 0.40 17.81 15.05
C SER A 298 1.12 16.51 15.32
N ARG A 299 2.00 16.45 16.34
CA ARG A 299 2.55 15.17 16.82
C ARG A 299 1.66 14.47 17.84
N SER A 300 0.81 15.22 18.55
CA SER A 300 -0.07 14.70 19.60
C SER A 300 -1.29 13.94 19.07
N VAL A 301 -1.63 14.10 17.77
CA VAL A 301 -2.74 13.36 17.15
C VAL A 301 -2.34 11.90 16.97
N ALA A 302 -2.84 11.00 17.81
CA ALA A 302 -2.52 9.58 17.77
C ALA A 302 -3.43 8.81 16.80
N MET A 303 -4.68 9.27 16.65
CA MET A 303 -5.69 8.62 15.82
C MET A 303 -6.57 9.65 15.13
N VAL A 304 -6.94 9.35 13.88
CA VAL A 304 -7.92 10.11 13.12
C VAL A 304 -8.99 9.16 12.59
N VAL A 305 -10.24 9.42 12.94
CA VAL A 305 -11.42 8.84 12.33
C VAL A 305 -11.97 9.85 11.32
N ALA A 306 -11.83 9.56 10.04
CA ALA A 306 -12.44 10.34 8.98
C ALA A 306 -13.78 9.71 8.59
N ARG A 307 -14.86 10.49 8.66
CA ARG A 307 -16.16 10.12 8.09
C ARG A 307 -16.40 10.95 6.84
N ARG A 308 -16.76 10.31 5.73
CA ARG A 308 -17.17 11.04 4.52
C ARG A 308 -18.48 11.75 4.75
N SER A 309 -18.67 12.91 4.12
CA SER A 309 -19.95 13.59 4.19
C SER A 309 -21.02 12.77 3.44
N PRO A 310 -22.26 12.70 3.94
CA PRO A 310 -23.37 12.09 3.21
C PRO A 310 -23.54 12.81 1.87
N ARG A 311 -23.25 12.13 0.75
CA ARG A 311 -23.52 12.72 -0.58
C ARG A 311 -25.02 12.63 -0.83
N ALA A 312 -25.69 13.78 -0.88
CA ALA A 312 -27.13 13.90 -1.16
C ALA A 312 -27.58 13.13 -2.41
N ASN A 313 -26.70 12.92 -3.39
CA ASN A 313 -27.02 12.31 -4.67
C ASN A 313 -26.90 10.76 -4.70
N LEU A 314 -26.48 10.11 -3.62
CA LEU A 314 -26.32 8.64 -3.57
C LEU A 314 -27.24 7.97 -2.53
N GLY A 315 -28.20 8.69 -1.94
CA GLY A 315 -29.21 8.11 -1.04
C GLY A 315 -28.68 7.60 0.32
N HIS A 316 -27.39 7.77 0.61
CA HIS A 316 -26.77 7.35 1.86
C HIS A 316 -26.63 8.54 2.81
N THR A 317 -27.37 8.51 3.93
CA THR A 317 -27.43 9.59 4.93
C THR A 317 -26.31 9.54 5.97
N ARG A 318 -25.51 8.47 6.00
CA ARG A 318 -24.35 8.26 6.88
C ARG A 318 -23.18 7.95 5.95
N GLY A 319 -22.05 8.63 6.08
CA GLY A 319 -20.91 8.37 5.19
C GLY A 319 -20.07 7.18 5.66
N GLN A 320 -19.24 6.66 4.76
CA GLN A 320 -18.21 5.66 5.05
C GLN A 320 -17.20 6.21 6.07
N VAL A 321 -16.68 5.33 6.93
CA VAL A 321 -15.75 5.68 8.01
C VAL A 321 -14.40 5.02 7.79
N GLN A 322 -13.34 5.76 8.04
CA GLN A 322 -11.97 5.27 8.05
C GLN A 322 -11.29 5.73 9.34
N ALA A 323 -10.88 4.80 10.18
CA ALA A 323 -10.06 5.06 11.36
C ALA A 323 -8.61 4.67 11.06
N LEU A 324 -7.69 5.60 11.29
CA LEU A 324 -6.26 5.41 11.11
C LEU A 324 -5.54 5.83 12.37
N THR A 325 -4.43 5.16 12.62
CA THR A 325 -3.52 5.45 13.71
C THR A 325 -2.20 5.99 13.16
N ARG A 326 -1.50 6.78 13.97
CA ARG A 326 -0.15 7.21 13.65
C ARG A 326 0.80 6.03 13.93
N ARG A 327 1.47 5.55 12.88
CA ARG A 327 2.44 4.45 12.95
C ARG A 327 3.60 4.67 13.92
N SER A 328 3.95 5.92 14.21
CA SER A 328 5.06 6.27 15.09
C SER A 328 4.65 6.41 16.55
N VAL A 329 3.42 6.04 16.93
CA VAL A 329 3.02 6.02 18.35
C VAL A 329 3.64 4.76 18.95
N PRO A 330 4.62 4.90 19.86
CA PRO A 330 5.49 3.80 20.26
C PRO A 330 4.99 3.02 21.48
N SER A 331 3.86 3.39 22.11
CA SER A 331 3.44 2.72 23.34
C SER A 331 2.89 1.34 23.04
N ALA A 332 3.42 0.34 23.75
CA ALA A 332 3.06 -1.07 23.59
C ALA A 332 1.55 -1.25 23.69
N GLY A 333 0.87 -0.54 24.60
CA GLY A 333 -0.58 -0.63 24.82
C GLY A 333 -1.46 0.03 23.77
N PHE A 334 -0.91 0.86 22.87
CA PHE A 334 -1.73 1.53 21.87
C PHE A 334 -2.34 0.53 20.88
N VAL A 335 -1.62 -0.56 20.61
CA VAL A 335 -2.04 -1.61 19.67
C VAL A 335 -3.30 -2.32 20.18
N GLU A 336 -3.26 -2.80 21.41
CA GLU A 336 -4.37 -3.52 22.02
C GLU A 336 -5.56 -2.59 22.26
N ARG A 337 -5.32 -1.31 22.58
CA ARG A 337 -6.37 -0.28 22.66
C ARG A 337 -7.03 -0.05 21.30
N PHE A 338 -6.30 -0.10 20.19
CA PHE A 338 -6.92 -0.02 18.86
C PHE A 338 -7.71 -1.29 18.50
N ASP A 339 -7.25 -2.48 18.93
CA ASP A 339 -8.03 -3.72 18.82
C ASP A 339 -9.35 -3.59 19.61
N ASP A 340 -9.32 -2.97 20.79
CA ASP A 340 -10.52 -2.72 21.58
C ASP A 340 -11.47 -1.72 20.92
N PHE A 341 -10.94 -0.61 20.41
CA PHE A 341 -11.72 0.34 19.63
C PHE A 341 -12.43 -0.37 18.47
N THR A 342 -11.70 -1.25 17.77
CA THR A 342 -12.25 -2.05 16.67
C THR A 342 -13.38 -2.95 17.14
N ALA A 343 -13.20 -3.66 18.26
CA ALA A 343 -14.21 -4.54 18.82
C ALA A 343 -15.46 -3.78 19.27
N LEU A 344 -15.30 -2.65 19.95
CA LEU A 344 -16.40 -1.81 20.43
C LEU A 344 -17.24 -1.27 19.26
N VAL A 345 -16.59 -0.75 18.21
CA VAL A 345 -17.30 -0.25 17.02
C VAL A 345 -18.07 -1.37 16.32
N ARG A 346 -17.46 -2.54 16.14
CA ARG A 346 -18.09 -3.69 15.48
C ARG A 346 -19.23 -4.29 16.31
N ALA A 347 -19.06 -4.41 17.63
CA ALA A 347 -20.12 -4.87 18.53
C ALA A 347 -21.33 -3.92 18.52
N LEU A 348 -21.06 -2.61 18.55
CA LEU A 348 -22.12 -1.62 18.46
C LEU A 348 -22.85 -1.66 17.10
N GLU A 349 -22.12 -1.88 16.00
CA GLU A 349 -22.75 -2.11 14.69
C GLU A 349 -23.66 -3.36 14.71
N GLN A 350 -23.22 -4.48 15.29
CA GLN A 350 -24.04 -5.68 15.43
C GLN A 350 -25.32 -5.40 16.23
N ASP A 351 -25.19 -4.71 17.37
CA ASP A 351 -26.34 -4.34 18.22
C ASP A 351 -27.33 -3.44 17.47
N LEU A 352 -26.84 -2.44 16.72
CA LEU A 352 -27.70 -1.54 15.92
C LEU A 352 -28.38 -2.24 14.75
N ARG A 353 -27.78 -3.31 14.21
CA ARG A 353 -28.35 -4.10 13.12
C ARG A 353 -29.23 -5.26 13.61
N GLY A 354 -29.24 -5.56 14.90
CA GLY A 354 -29.94 -6.73 15.45
C GLY A 354 -29.30 -8.05 15.03
N GLU A 355 -27.99 -8.05 14.80
CA GLU A 355 -27.23 -9.22 14.37
C GLU A 355 -26.74 -10.05 15.57
N GLN A 356 -26.33 -11.29 15.30
CA GLN A 356 -25.77 -12.15 16.35
C GLN A 356 -24.48 -11.55 16.91
N LYS A 357 -24.36 -11.54 18.25
CA LYS A 357 -23.17 -11.06 18.95
C LYS A 357 -21.99 -12.00 18.69
N SER A 358 -20.92 -11.42 18.18
CA SER A 358 -19.63 -12.11 18.03
C SER A 358 -18.84 -12.16 19.33
N THR A 359 -17.97 -13.14 19.44
CA THR A 359 -16.93 -13.19 20.46
C THR A 359 -15.91 -12.07 20.26
N TRP A 360 -15.18 -11.69 21.30
CA TRP A 360 -14.16 -10.65 21.20
C TRP A 360 -13.08 -10.99 20.16
N SER A 361 -12.64 -12.25 20.11
CA SER A 361 -11.66 -12.73 19.13
C SER A 361 -12.14 -12.59 17.69
N GLU A 362 -13.43 -12.82 17.43
CA GLU A 362 -14.01 -12.61 16.10
C GLU A 362 -14.09 -11.11 15.76
N LEU A 363 -14.46 -10.28 16.73
CA LEU A 363 -14.59 -8.84 16.55
C LEU A 363 -13.25 -8.15 16.26
N VAL A 364 -12.13 -8.66 16.78
CA VAL A 364 -10.79 -8.15 16.48
C VAL A 364 -10.11 -8.83 15.30
N ALA A 365 -10.73 -9.85 14.68
CA ALA A 365 -10.13 -10.52 13.54
C ALA A 365 -9.99 -9.58 12.34
N GLN A 366 -8.94 -9.76 11.53
CA GLN A 366 -8.75 -9.00 10.28
C GLN A 366 -9.85 -9.24 9.25
N SER A 367 -10.55 -10.38 9.34
CA SER A 367 -11.71 -10.69 8.50
C SER A 367 -12.93 -9.82 8.81
N GLU A 368 -13.96 -9.98 7.98
CA GLU A 368 -15.32 -9.50 8.22
C GLU A 368 -16.02 -10.42 9.23
N PRO A 369 -16.21 -10.03 10.50
CA PRO A 369 -16.93 -10.88 11.45
C PRO A 369 -18.39 -11.03 11.03
N PRO A 370 -19.05 -12.17 11.36
CA PRO A 370 -20.49 -12.32 11.22
C PRO A 370 -21.23 -11.12 11.80
N GLY A 371 -22.29 -10.62 11.15
CA GLY A 371 -23.07 -9.47 11.65
C GLY A 371 -22.44 -8.07 11.56
N ALA A 372 -21.12 -7.95 11.33
CA ALA A 372 -20.44 -6.67 11.10
C ALA A 372 -19.55 -6.69 9.85
N LYS A 373 -20.05 -7.36 8.80
CA LYS A 373 -19.34 -7.57 7.53
C LYS A 373 -18.97 -6.28 6.79
N ILE A 374 -19.60 -5.17 7.16
CA ILE A 374 -19.31 -3.87 6.57
C ILE A 374 -18.01 -3.23 7.07
N TRP A 375 -17.38 -3.82 8.10
CA TRP A 375 -16.16 -3.33 8.73
C TRP A 375 -14.98 -4.26 8.42
N PHE A 376 -13.92 -3.72 7.84
CA PHE A 376 -12.65 -4.42 7.60
C PHE A 376 -11.55 -3.86 8.51
N TYR A 377 -10.85 -4.73 9.23
CA TYR A 377 -9.76 -4.34 10.13
C TYR A 377 -8.42 -4.81 9.57
N HIS A 378 -7.49 -3.90 9.30
CA HIS A 378 -6.16 -4.23 8.81
C HIS A 378 -5.13 -4.19 9.94
N HIS A 379 -4.73 -5.35 10.48
CA HIS A 379 -3.75 -5.43 11.59
C HIS A 379 -2.43 -4.71 11.27
N GLY A 380 -1.82 -4.98 10.11
CA GLY A 380 -0.53 -4.36 9.75
C GLY A 380 -0.56 -2.83 9.61
N LEU A 381 -1.72 -2.24 9.31
CA LEU A 381 -1.88 -0.79 9.23
C LEU A 381 -2.48 -0.18 10.48
N ARG A 382 -3.00 -1.01 11.40
CA ARG A 382 -3.83 -0.59 12.53
C ARG A 382 -4.89 0.42 12.07
N ALA A 383 -5.68 -0.04 11.12
CA ALA A 383 -6.64 0.76 10.39
C ALA A 383 -7.97 0.02 10.26
N LEU A 384 -9.08 0.69 10.57
CA LEU A 384 -10.43 0.15 10.49
C LEU A 384 -11.21 0.90 9.43
N PHE A 385 -11.90 0.17 8.56
CA PHE A 385 -12.59 0.71 7.39
C PHE A 385 -14.03 0.23 7.35
N ASN A 386 -14.99 1.16 7.25
CA ASN A 386 -16.35 0.89 6.80
C ASN A 386 -16.50 1.41 5.38
N GLY A 387 -16.28 0.52 4.41
CA GLY A 387 -16.07 0.91 3.02
C GLY A 387 -14.73 1.62 2.81
N ALA A 388 -14.32 1.70 1.55
CA ALA A 388 -13.08 2.36 1.14
C ALA A 388 -13.12 2.64 -0.37
N ARG A 389 -12.04 3.18 -0.93
CA ARG A 389 -11.88 3.23 -2.39
C ARG A 389 -11.98 1.86 -3.06
N SER A 390 -11.53 0.81 -2.38
CA SER A 390 -11.57 -0.57 -2.87
C SER A 390 -12.94 -1.23 -2.73
N ALA A 391 -13.84 -0.64 -1.94
CA ALA A 391 -15.18 -1.16 -1.67
C ALA A 391 -16.21 0.00 -1.63
N PRO A 392 -16.42 0.70 -2.76
CA PRO A 392 -17.27 1.89 -2.82
C PRO A 392 -18.75 1.58 -2.59
N ASP A 393 -19.18 0.35 -2.91
CA ASP A 393 -20.57 -0.11 -2.81
C ASP A 393 -20.93 -0.63 -1.41
N MET A 394 -20.01 -0.54 -0.45
CA MET A 394 -20.28 -0.96 0.92
C MET A 394 -21.28 -0.03 1.59
N GLU A 395 -22.25 -0.64 2.26
CA GLU A 395 -23.25 0.07 3.04
C GLU A 395 -22.56 0.91 4.15
N PRO A 396 -23.01 2.15 4.37
CA PRO A 396 -22.52 2.93 5.48
C PRO A 396 -22.87 2.34 6.85
N THR A 397 -22.02 2.64 7.83
CA THR A 397 -22.21 2.30 9.24
C THR A 397 -23.48 2.93 9.83
N LEU A 398 -24.17 2.17 10.69
CA LEU A 398 -25.24 2.71 11.52
C LEU A 398 -24.73 3.48 12.74
N VAL A 399 -23.47 3.31 13.12
CA VAL A 399 -22.87 3.96 14.29
C VAL A 399 -22.80 5.49 14.07
N LEU A 400 -23.24 6.28 15.04
CA LEU A 400 -23.20 7.74 15.00
C LEU A 400 -21.83 8.27 15.45
N ASN A 401 -21.45 9.49 15.04
CA ASN A 401 -20.16 10.09 15.41
C ASN A 401 -19.93 10.10 16.92
N LYS A 402 -20.93 10.56 17.68
CA LYS A 402 -20.87 10.56 19.16
C LYS A 402 -20.59 9.18 19.74
N GLN A 403 -21.15 8.12 19.13
CA GLN A 403 -20.92 6.75 19.59
C GLN A 403 -19.52 6.26 19.21
N ILE A 404 -18.99 6.67 18.05
CA ILE A 404 -17.59 6.39 17.69
C ILE A 404 -16.64 7.08 18.66
N VAL A 405 -16.88 8.36 18.98
CA VAL A 405 -16.08 9.11 19.96
C VAL A 405 -16.14 8.45 21.33
N GLU A 406 -17.31 7.95 21.74
CA GLU A 406 -17.41 7.18 22.97
C GLU A 406 -16.60 5.87 22.93
N CYS A 407 -16.66 5.14 21.80
CA CYS A 407 -15.81 3.96 21.61
C CYS A 407 -14.31 4.32 21.68
N MET A 408 -13.91 5.48 21.12
CA MET A 408 -12.53 5.97 21.19
C MET A 408 -12.13 6.25 22.64
N ARG A 409 -12.99 6.91 23.43
CA ARG A 409 -12.72 7.18 24.85
C ARG A 409 -12.59 5.89 25.64
N LEU A 410 -13.57 5.00 25.56
CA LEU A 410 -13.56 3.73 26.28
C LEU A 410 -12.33 2.88 25.92
N ALA A 411 -11.99 2.79 24.64
CA ALA A 411 -10.87 1.97 24.21
C ALA A 411 -9.51 2.53 24.64
N PHE A 412 -9.37 3.86 24.69
CA PHE A 412 -8.06 4.50 24.89
C PHE A 412 -7.88 5.14 26.27
N ASP A 413 -8.88 5.14 27.14
CA ASP A 413 -8.79 5.66 28.48
C ASP A 413 -8.08 4.68 29.45
N ASP A 414 -7.10 5.18 30.20
CA ASP A 414 -6.31 4.38 31.17
C ASP A 414 -7.18 3.74 32.26
N GLU A 415 -8.22 4.43 32.75
CA GLU A 415 -9.10 3.90 33.80
C GLU A 415 -9.93 2.74 33.27
N HIS A 416 -10.50 2.91 32.07
CA HIS A 416 -11.26 1.83 31.43
C HIS A 416 -10.37 0.62 31.10
N TRP A 417 -9.13 0.87 30.65
CA TRP A 417 -8.15 -0.18 30.39
C TRP A 417 -7.82 -0.99 31.66
N ARG A 418 -7.54 -0.30 32.77
CA ARG A 418 -7.28 -0.94 34.08
C ARG A 418 -8.48 -1.75 34.55
N TYR A 419 -9.67 -1.14 34.55
CA TYR A 419 -10.91 -1.82 34.92
C TYR A 419 -11.11 -3.12 34.12
N ARG A 420 -10.85 -3.08 32.80
CA ARG A 420 -10.99 -4.26 31.95
C ARG A 420 -9.97 -5.34 32.28
N ASN A 421 -8.72 -4.98 32.54
CA ASN A 421 -7.70 -5.95 32.95
C ASN A 421 -8.04 -6.59 34.29
N GLU A 422 -8.52 -5.82 35.26
CA GLU A 422 -9.03 -6.32 36.53
C GLU A 422 -10.23 -7.25 36.33
N PHE A 423 -11.17 -6.87 35.47
CA PHE A 423 -12.33 -7.70 35.15
C PHE A 423 -11.93 -9.03 34.51
N ARG A 424 -11.02 -9.02 33.52
CA ARG A 424 -10.47 -10.23 32.88
C ARG A 424 -9.81 -11.14 33.89
N ALA A 425 -8.95 -10.59 34.74
CA ALA A 425 -8.28 -11.33 35.81
C ALA A 425 -9.29 -11.95 36.79
N SER A 426 -10.34 -11.20 37.17
CA SER A 426 -11.41 -11.71 38.05
C SER A 426 -12.22 -12.85 37.44
N CYS A 427 -12.28 -12.90 36.10
CA CYS A 427 -12.94 -13.97 35.34
C CYS A 427 -11.98 -15.12 34.97
N GLY A 428 -10.77 -15.15 35.51
CA GLY A 428 -9.77 -16.19 35.22
C GLY A 428 -9.12 -16.08 33.83
N GLY A 429 -9.30 -14.96 33.13
CA GLY A 429 -8.58 -14.65 31.90
C GLY A 429 -7.22 -14.03 32.21
N GLU A 430 -6.25 -14.23 31.31
CA GLU A 430 -4.97 -13.51 31.42
C GLU A 430 -5.20 -12.00 31.25
N PRO A 431 -4.60 -11.16 32.13
CA PRO A 431 -4.58 -9.72 31.91
C PRO A 431 -3.90 -9.45 30.58
N LEU A 432 -4.37 -8.43 29.87
CA LEU A 432 -3.61 -7.97 28.71
C LEU A 432 -2.27 -7.43 29.22
N PRO A 433 -1.17 -7.65 28.47
CA PRO A 433 0.14 -7.20 28.91
C PRO A 433 0.04 -5.74 29.33
N GLU A 434 0.52 -5.43 30.54
CA GLU A 434 0.72 -4.04 30.89
C GLU A 434 1.62 -3.43 29.83
N PRO A 435 1.32 -2.22 29.33
CA PRO A 435 2.13 -1.55 28.33
C PRO A 435 3.57 -1.49 28.84
N GLN A 436 4.44 -2.37 28.35
CA GLN A 436 5.85 -2.29 28.67
C GLN A 436 6.40 -1.13 27.87
N PHE A 437 6.70 -0.02 28.56
CA PHE A 437 7.48 1.06 28.00
C PHE A 437 8.85 0.49 27.61
N ARG A 438 9.00 0.13 26.34
CA ARG A 438 10.34 -0.08 25.79
C ARG A 438 10.91 1.30 25.53
N GLU A 439 11.82 1.75 26.38
CA GLU A 439 12.83 2.78 26.06
C GLU A 439 13.77 2.34 24.91
N GLU A 440 13.32 1.46 24.02
CA GLU A 440 14.02 1.19 22.77
C GLU A 440 13.70 2.36 21.83
N TRP A 441 14.34 3.50 22.10
CA TRP A 441 14.72 4.41 21.04
C TRP A 441 15.38 3.55 19.96
N VAL A 442 14.66 3.30 18.85
CA VAL A 442 15.28 2.86 17.62
C VAL A 442 16.22 3.99 17.24
N ASN A 443 17.49 3.84 17.58
CA ASN A 443 18.52 4.74 17.11
C ASN A 443 18.44 4.70 15.58
N PRO A 444 18.06 5.80 14.89
CA PRO A 444 17.89 5.78 13.44
C PRO A 444 19.20 5.48 12.69
N ASP A 445 20.32 5.41 13.42
CA ASP A 445 21.65 5.05 12.94
C ASP A 445 22.00 3.56 13.12
N ASP A 446 21.19 2.74 13.82
CA ASP A 446 21.49 1.31 14.07
C ASP A 446 21.05 0.35 12.93
N ASP A 447 20.44 0.86 11.86
CA ASP A 447 20.09 0.08 10.66
C ASP A 447 21.28 -0.07 9.66
N ASP A 448 22.46 0.47 9.99
CA ASP A 448 23.67 0.47 9.14
C ASP A 448 24.72 -0.60 9.51
N ASN A 449 24.43 -1.53 10.44
CA ASN A 449 25.36 -2.64 10.73
C ASN A 449 25.31 -3.75 9.66
N GLU A 450 25.96 -3.48 8.52
CA GLU A 450 26.38 -4.45 7.49
C GLU A 450 27.58 -5.34 7.93
N GLU A 451 27.68 -5.73 9.20
CA GLU A 451 28.69 -6.71 9.61
C GLU A 451 28.10 -8.12 9.67
N GLY A 452 28.37 -8.94 8.65
CA GLY A 452 28.16 -10.38 8.77
C GLY A 452 27.85 -11.20 7.51
N ILE A 453 28.44 -10.89 6.36
CA ILE A 453 28.63 -11.91 5.30
C ILE A 453 30.11 -11.95 4.95
N GLU A 454 30.94 -12.34 5.91
CA GLU A 454 32.26 -12.89 5.61
C GLU A 454 32.13 -14.41 5.44
N GLY A 455 32.66 -14.88 4.31
CA GLY A 455 32.56 -16.25 3.85
C GLY A 455 33.23 -17.24 4.79
N THR A 456 32.52 -18.34 5.05
CA THR A 456 33.13 -19.58 5.47
C THR A 456 33.45 -20.41 4.22
N LYS A 457 34.77 -20.50 3.99
CA LYS A 457 35.59 -21.40 3.15
C LYS A 457 34.91 -22.33 2.15
#